data_AF-A0A1M6TJM2-F1
#
_entry.id   AF-A0A1M6TJM2-F1
#
_cell.length_a   1.000
_cell.length_b   1.000
_cell.length_c   1.000
_cell.angle_alpha   90.00
_cell.angle_beta   90.00
_cell.angle_gamma   90.00
#
_symmetry.space_group_name_H-M   'P 1'
#
loop_
_entity.id
_entity.type
_entity.pdbx_description
1 polymer ?
#
loop_
_entity_poly.entity_id
_entity_poly.type
_entity_poly.pdbx_seq_one_letter_code
_entity_poly.pdbx_strand_id
1 'polypeptide(L)'
;MNKPAGWHLPKLEEFDKMINLVGGWDNRKEIISLLRSDSLWEKGLRSSDECGFSIKPAGRYSGKPAEEESYGKSLFEGMNFYSYFWTQTLMNPLDVETVVFAYRGPGIIDHYNSMSIRCIKD
;
A
#
# COMPACT_ATOMS: atom_id res chain seq x y z
N MET A 1 -18.30 -5.78 -5.42
CA MET A 1 -17.34 -6.80 -4.96
C MET A 1 -17.83 -7.35 -3.63
N ASN A 2 -17.95 -8.67 -3.51
CA ASN A 2 -18.42 -9.30 -2.28
C ASN A 2 -17.21 -9.62 -1.38
N LYS A 3 -17.14 -8.96 -0.23
CA LYS A 3 -16.20 -9.30 0.85
C LYS A 3 -16.61 -10.64 1.47
N PRO A 4 -15.66 -11.49 1.93
CA PRO A 4 -16.03 -12.66 2.71
C PRO A 4 -16.83 -12.28 3.96
N ALA A 5 -17.70 -13.16 4.43
CA ALA A 5 -18.50 -12.91 5.64
C ALA A 5 -17.59 -12.64 6.85
N GLY A 6 -17.86 -11.57 7.60
CA GLY A 6 -17.04 -11.13 8.73
C GLY A 6 -15.73 -10.44 8.33
N TRP A 7 -15.62 -9.95 7.10
CA TRP A 7 -14.49 -9.14 6.65
C TRP A 7 -14.97 -7.82 6.06
N HIS A 8 -14.20 -6.75 6.17
CA HIS A 8 -14.49 -5.45 5.56
C HIS A 8 -13.29 -4.85 4.81
N LEU A 9 -13.56 -3.90 3.91
CA LEU A 9 -12.51 -3.07 3.35
C LEU A 9 -12.00 -2.12 4.43
N PRO A 10 -10.69 -1.92 4.57
CA PRO A 10 -10.13 -1.07 5.61
C PRO A 10 -10.63 0.37 5.46
N LYS A 11 -10.88 1.03 6.59
CA LYS A 11 -10.96 2.49 6.71
C LYS A 11 -9.57 3.07 6.86
N LEU A 12 -9.41 4.36 6.53
CA LEU A 12 -8.19 5.09 6.85
C LEU A 12 -7.85 4.97 8.35
N GLU A 13 -8.84 5.10 9.24
CA GLU A 13 -8.65 5.00 10.69
C GLU A 13 -8.00 3.68 11.15
N GLU A 14 -8.19 2.60 10.41
CA GLU A 14 -7.60 1.30 10.73
C GLU A 14 -6.14 1.23 10.28
N PHE A 15 -5.83 1.82 9.13
CA PHE A 15 -4.45 2.05 8.72
C PHE A 15 -3.74 2.99 9.71
N ASP A 16 -4.39 4.06 10.16
CA ASP A 16 -3.85 4.97 11.17
C ASP A 16 -3.52 4.25 12.46
N LYS A 17 -4.44 3.43 12.97
CA LYS A 17 -4.19 2.60 14.16
C LYS A 17 -2.99 1.69 13.96
N MET A 18 -2.92 0.97 12.84
CA MET A 18 -1.79 0.10 12.52
C MET A 18 -0.47 0.88 12.47
N ILE A 19 -0.43 2.01 11.75
CA ILE A 19 0.77 2.84 11.58
C ILE A 19 1.21 3.43 12.92
N ASN A 20 0.28 3.88 13.75
CA ASN A 20 0.58 4.41 15.08
C ASN A 20 1.10 3.33 16.04
N LEU A 21 0.61 2.09 15.94
CA LEU A 21 1.12 0.97 16.74
C LEU A 21 2.58 0.62 16.42
N VAL A 22 3.04 0.82 15.18
CA VAL A 22 4.40 0.48 14.75
C VAL A 22 5.39 1.67 14.79
N GLY A 23 4.98 2.82 15.34
CA GLY A 23 5.88 3.97 15.53
C GLY A 23 5.33 5.33 15.07
N GLY A 24 4.18 5.35 14.40
CA GLY A 24 3.50 6.58 13.97
C GLY A 24 4.08 7.23 12.72
N TRP A 25 3.28 8.06 12.05
CA TRP A 25 3.53 8.61 10.72
C TRP A 25 4.89 9.32 10.53
N ASP A 26 5.47 9.86 11.61
CA ASP A 26 6.77 10.53 11.59
C ASP A 26 7.96 9.56 11.66
N ASN A 27 7.77 8.34 12.16
CA ASN A 27 8.83 7.33 12.29
C ASN A 27 8.92 6.43 11.06
N ARG A 28 9.19 7.07 9.92
CA ARG A 28 9.05 6.44 8.60
C ARG A 28 9.97 5.25 8.38
N LYS A 29 11.18 5.25 8.96
CA LYS A 29 12.14 4.15 8.79
C LYS A 29 11.67 2.87 9.49
N GLU A 30 11.14 3.01 10.71
CA GLU A 30 10.71 1.88 11.54
C GLU A 30 9.45 1.22 10.98
N ILE A 31 8.45 2.02 10.59
CA ILE A 31 7.23 1.52 9.93
C ILE A 31 7.57 0.66 8.71
N ILE A 32 8.52 1.14 7.92
CA ILE A 32 8.96 0.48 6.70
C ILE A 32 9.61 -0.87 6.99
N SER A 33 10.49 -0.94 7.99
CA SER A 33 11.15 -2.18 8.35
C SER A 33 10.20 -3.21 8.95
N LEU A 34 9.14 -2.79 9.65
CA LEU A 34 8.25 -3.70 10.39
C LEU A 34 7.08 -4.25 9.58
N LEU A 35 6.56 -3.50 8.60
CA LEU A 35 5.33 -3.89 7.88
C LEU A 35 5.57 -4.52 6.51
N ARG A 36 6.74 -4.31 5.90
CA ARG A 36 7.01 -4.75 4.52
C ARG A 36 7.46 -6.18 4.43
N SER A 37 7.06 -6.84 3.35
CA SER A 37 7.70 -8.08 2.89
C SER A 37 9.20 -7.88 2.65
N ASP A 38 10.04 -8.86 3.02
CA ASP A 38 11.50 -8.74 3.01
C ASP A 38 12.10 -8.64 1.58
N SER A 39 11.66 -9.52 0.68
CA SER A 39 12.41 -9.79 -0.56
C SER A 39 11.94 -9.05 -1.81
N LEU A 40 10.85 -8.28 -1.74
CA LEU A 40 10.21 -7.73 -2.95
C LEU A 40 10.55 -6.25 -3.23
N TRP A 41 11.19 -5.54 -2.29
CA TRP A 41 11.41 -4.10 -2.42
C TRP A 41 12.80 -3.78 -2.99
N GLU A 42 12.85 -2.92 -4.01
CA GLU A 42 14.08 -2.60 -4.75
C GLU A 42 14.99 -1.59 -4.02
N LYS A 43 14.49 -0.95 -2.94
CA LYS A 43 15.27 0.00 -2.12
C LYS A 43 15.39 -0.46 -0.67
N GLY A 44 16.24 -1.46 -0.46
CA GLY A 44 17.35 -1.48 0.53
C GLY A 44 17.10 -1.22 2.02
N LEU A 45 15.88 -1.02 2.50
CA LEU A 45 15.59 -1.13 3.93
C LEU A 45 15.29 -2.59 4.23
N ARG A 46 16.11 -3.19 5.09
CA ARG A 46 15.89 -4.55 5.61
C ARG A 46 14.48 -4.59 6.18
N SER A 47 13.62 -5.34 5.50
CA SER A 47 12.20 -5.42 5.81
C SER A 47 12.01 -6.74 6.53
N SER A 48 11.60 -6.68 7.78
CA SER A 48 11.52 -7.84 8.67
C SER A 48 10.13 -8.48 8.68
N ASP A 49 9.11 -7.73 8.24
CA ASP A 49 7.70 -8.08 8.38
C ASP A 49 7.34 -8.62 9.78
N GLU A 50 7.96 -8.06 10.83
CA GLU A 50 7.78 -8.52 12.22
C GLU A 50 6.31 -8.47 12.66
N CYS A 51 5.50 -7.60 12.07
CA CYS A 51 4.07 -7.50 12.36
C CYS A 51 3.21 -8.51 11.58
N GLY A 52 3.79 -9.28 10.65
CA GLY A 52 3.08 -10.27 9.83
C GLY A 52 2.05 -9.67 8.86
N PHE A 53 2.16 -8.37 8.56
CA PHE A 53 1.20 -7.69 7.67
C PHE A 53 1.56 -7.92 6.19
N SER A 54 2.83 -8.13 5.86
CA SER A 54 3.36 -8.46 4.54
C SER A 54 2.96 -7.47 3.45
N ILE A 55 3.34 -6.19 3.58
CA ILE A 55 3.12 -5.22 2.50
C ILE A 55 3.97 -5.59 1.30
N LYS A 56 3.30 -5.85 0.17
CA LYS A 56 3.93 -6.22 -1.11
C LYS A 56 3.97 -5.02 -2.05
N PRO A 57 5.11 -4.69 -2.65
CA PRO A 57 5.23 -3.55 -3.55
C PRO A 57 4.72 -3.91 -4.96
N ALA A 58 3.43 -4.20 -5.08
CA ALA A 58 2.82 -4.60 -6.35
C ALA A 58 2.63 -3.44 -7.33
N GLY A 59 2.94 -2.21 -6.93
CA GLY A 59 2.64 -1.03 -7.71
C GLY A 59 1.14 -0.87 -7.94
N ARG A 60 0.79 -0.20 -9.05
CA ARG A 60 -0.58 -0.04 -9.53
C ARG A 60 -0.64 -0.40 -11.01
N TYR A 61 -1.76 -0.91 -11.49
CA TYR A 61 -1.95 -1.14 -12.91
C TYR A 61 -2.20 0.19 -13.64
N SER A 62 -1.37 0.52 -14.61
CA SER A 62 -1.46 1.77 -15.39
C SER A 62 -2.33 1.64 -16.63
N GLY A 63 -2.62 0.41 -17.07
CA GLY A 63 -3.35 0.14 -18.31
C GLY A 63 -2.64 0.61 -19.58
N LYS A 64 -1.40 1.11 -19.46
CA LYS A 64 -0.56 1.55 -20.57
C LYS A 64 0.64 0.61 -20.64
N PRO A 65 1.03 0.15 -21.84
CA PRO A 65 2.33 -0.51 -21.99
C PRO A 65 3.41 0.46 -21.50
N ALA A 66 4.34 0.00 -20.67
CA ALA A 66 5.50 0.80 -20.32
C ALA A 66 6.19 1.26 -21.62
N GLU A 67 6.47 2.56 -21.73
CA GLU A 67 7.33 3.10 -22.78
C GLU A 67 8.70 2.42 -22.68
N GLU A 68 9.31 2.07 -23.81
CA GLU A 68 10.41 1.09 -23.93
C GLU A 68 11.65 1.36 -23.05
N GLU A 69 11.78 2.54 -22.44
CA GLU A 69 12.98 2.99 -21.74
C GLU A 69 12.93 2.97 -20.21
N SER A 70 11.79 2.64 -19.55
CA SER A 70 11.73 2.55 -18.08
C SER A 70 11.29 1.19 -17.58
N TYR A 71 12.26 0.44 -17.04
CA TYR A 71 12.09 -0.76 -16.22
C TYR A 71 11.03 -1.76 -16.71
N GLY A 72 11.28 -2.34 -17.89
CA GLY A 72 10.56 -3.50 -18.40
C GLY A 72 9.18 -3.19 -18.98
N LYS A 73 8.71 -4.03 -19.92
CA LYS A 73 7.36 -3.95 -20.52
C LYS A 73 6.27 -4.33 -19.50
N SER A 74 6.11 -3.52 -18.45
CA SER A 74 5.15 -3.76 -17.39
C SER A 74 3.90 -2.91 -17.58
N LEU A 75 2.72 -3.53 -17.46
CA LEU A 75 1.44 -2.82 -17.33
C LEU A 75 1.24 -2.23 -15.93
N PHE A 76 2.20 -2.44 -15.03
CA PHE A 76 2.20 -2.00 -13.65
C PHE A 76 3.30 -0.98 -13.43
N GLU A 77 2.91 0.19 -12.91
CA GLU A 77 3.79 1.26 -12.50
C GLU A 77 4.20 1.10 -11.05
N GLY A 78 5.48 1.35 -10.75
CA GLY A 78 5.96 1.43 -9.37
C GLY A 78 6.08 0.09 -8.65
N MET A 79 6.06 -1.03 -9.39
CA MET A 79 6.41 -2.34 -8.82
C MET A 79 7.77 -2.29 -8.13
N ASN A 80 7.91 -3.03 -7.04
CA ASN A 80 9.08 -3.06 -6.16
C ASN A 80 9.37 -1.73 -5.41
N PHE A 81 8.63 -0.65 -5.68
CA PHE A 81 8.83 0.66 -5.05
C PHE A 81 7.63 1.16 -4.24
N TYR A 82 6.42 0.75 -4.60
CA TYR A 82 5.18 1.24 -4.00
C TYR A 82 4.18 0.11 -3.78
N SER A 83 3.41 0.24 -2.70
CA SER A 83 2.18 -0.53 -2.46
C SER A 83 1.04 0.45 -2.26
N TYR A 84 -0.06 0.26 -2.97
CA TYR A 84 -1.25 1.09 -2.87
C TYR A 84 -2.42 0.25 -2.36
N PHE A 85 -3.12 0.73 -1.34
CA PHE A 85 -4.29 0.08 -0.76
C PHE A 85 -5.53 0.95 -0.88
N TRP A 86 -6.59 0.35 -1.40
CA TRP A 86 -7.93 0.91 -1.37
C TRP A 86 -8.42 1.06 0.08
N THR A 87 -9.02 2.20 0.43
CA THR A 87 -9.79 2.36 1.67
C THR A 87 -11.27 2.65 1.39
N GLN A 88 -12.15 2.38 2.35
CA GLN A 88 -13.56 2.78 2.27
C GLN A 88 -13.82 4.19 2.83
N THR A 89 -12.77 4.97 3.15
CA THR A 89 -12.93 6.35 3.63
C THR A 89 -13.07 7.28 2.44
N LEU A 90 -14.15 8.07 2.41
CA LEU A 90 -14.38 9.09 1.39
C LEU A 90 -13.60 10.35 1.75
N MET A 91 -12.85 10.88 0.80
CA MET A 91 -12.31 12.24 0.88
C MET A 91 -13.39 13.26 0.50
N ASN A 92 -14.15 12.93 -0.55
CA ASN A 92 -15.30 13.68 -1.03
C ASN A 92 -16.30 12.70 -1.71
N PRO A 93 -17.46 13.15 -2.22
CA PRO A 93 -18.44 12.24 -2.83
C PRO A 93 -17.98 11.47 -4.07
N LEU A 94 -16.87 11.89 -4.70
CA LEU A 94 -16.31 11.32 -5.93
C LEU A 94 -15.03 10.51 -5.67
N ASP A 95 -14.31 10.83 -4.58
CA ASP A 95 -12.97 10.28 -4.30
C ASP A 95 -12.88 9.60 -2.94
N VAL A 96 -12.17 8.47 -2.89
CA VAL A 96 -11.80 7.77 -1.66
C VAL A 96 -10.30 7.95 -1.36
N GLU A 97 -9.95 7.90 -0.09
CA GLU A 97 -8.55 7.97 0.32
C GLU A 97 -7.83 6.66 -0.01
N THR A 98 -6.55 6.79 -0.40
CA THR A 98 -5.66 5.66 -0.66
C THR A 98 -4.46 5.74 0.26
N VAL A 99 -4.15 4.62 0.91
CA VAL A 99 -2.90 4.49 1.67
C VAL A 99 -1.81 3.94 0.75
N VAL A 100 -0.71 4.68 0.64
CA VAL A 100 0.49 4.27 -0.08
C VAL A 100 1.62 3.96 0.89
N PHE A 101 2.36 2.89 0.64
CA PHE A 101 3.63 2.61 1.29
C PHE A 101 4.75 2.71 0.26
N ALA A 102 5.70 3.61 0.49
CA ALA A 102 6.80 3.91 -0.41
C ALA A 102 8.12 3.97 0.37
N TYR A 103 9.28 3.85 -0.28
CA TYR A 103 10.60 3.93 0.38
C TYR A 103 10.74 5.07 1.42
N ARG A 104 10.05 6.19 1.23
CA ARG A 104 10.10 7.34 2.14
C ARG A 104 9.14 7.28 3.34
N GLY A 105 8.17 6.36 3.37
CA GLY A 105 7.21 6.16 4.47
C GLY A 105 5.83 5.77 3.95
N PRO A 106 4.85 5.59 4.84
CA PRO A 106 3.45 5.62 4.46
C PRO A 106 3.04 7.05 4.02
N GLY A 107 1.97 7.14 3.24
CA GLY A 107 1.34 8.38 2.79
C GLY A 107 -0.15 8.18 2.51
N ILE A 108 -0.88 9.28 2.44
CA ILE A 108 -2.27 9.32 1.95
C ILE A 108 -2.27 10.10 0.65
N ILE A 109 -2.91 9.54 -0.37
CA ILE A 109 -3.03 10.15 -1.71
C ILE A 109 -4.46 10.01 -2.23
N ASP A 110 -4.77 10.79 -3.26
CA ASP A 110 -6.01 10.68 -4.01
C ASP A 110 -6.15 9.30 -4.66
N HIS A 111 -7.39 8.91 -4.93
CA HIS A 111 -7.70 7.60 -5.47
C HIS A 111 -7.07 7.38 -6.86
N TYR A 112 -6.48 6.20 -7.05
CA TYR A 112 -6.12 5.70 -8.36
C TYR A 112 -6.84 4.40 -8.66
N ASN A 113 -7.23 4.22 -9.92
CA ASN A 113 -7.80 2.95 -10.34
C ASN A 113 -6.75 1.83 -10.25
N SER A 114 -7.21 0.61 -9.97
CA SER A 114 -6.43 -0.63 -10.13
C SER A 114 -5.28 -0.82 -9.12
N MET A 115 -5.63 -0.79 -7.83
CA MET A 115 -4.73 -0.96 -6.69
C MET A 115 -4.97 -2.28 -5.96
N SER A 116 -4.10 -2.59 -5.00
CA SER A 116 -4.31 -3.77 -4.15
C SER A 116 -5.51 -3.56 -3.23
N ILE A 117 -6.34 -4.59 -3.11
CA ILE A 117 -7.40 -4.67 -2.12
C ILE A 117 -6.92 -5.60 -1.02
N ARG A 118 -7.07 -5.18 0.23
CA ARG A 118 -6.96 -6.05 1.41
C ARG A 118 -8.25 -5.92 2.20
N CYS A 119 -8.75 -7.03 2.72
CA CYS A 119 -9.84 -7.02 3.67
C CYS A 119 -9.30 -7.23 5.09
N ILE A 120 -9.94 -6.62 6.08
CA ILE A 120 -9.70 -6.80 7.51
C ILE A 120 -10.85 -7.63 8.08
N LYS A 121 -10.56 -8.52 9.03
CA LYS A 121 -11.59 -9.30 9.71
C LYS A 121 -12.25 -8.43 10.79
N ASP A 122 -13.58 -8.47 10.83
CA ASP A 122 -14.39 -7.80 11.86
C ASP A 122 -14.11 -8.37 13.27
#